data_AF-A0A126YWI8-F1
#
_entry.id   AF-A0A126YWI8-F1
#
_cell.length_a   1.000
_cell.length_b   1.000
_cell.length_c   1.000
_cell.angle_alpha   90.00
_cell.angle_beta   90.00
_cell.angle_gamma   90.00
#
_symmetry.space_group_name_H-M   'P 1'
#
loop_
_entity.id
_entity.type
_entity.pdbx_description
1 polymer ?
#
loop_
_entity_poly.entity_id
_entity_poly.type
_entity_poly.pdbx_seq_one_letter_code
_entity_poly.pdbx_strand_id
1 'polypeptide(L)'
;MKKLTGVVGQALTVDEPVVLTGTAPHGIVVCDGGSLDLRGGVDDKLTIEPGGYVLLSGTCQAQVSIHAGGLLEVAGVLSGTISRNDGELWAMAGSCVQGRTLSAAGYFVDRDIDATPQEDGPRFRLTGTGEQLSVVS
;
A
#
# COMPACT_ATOMS: atom_id res chain seq x y z
N MET A 1 -12.12 -13.03 -9.75
CA MET A 1 -11.78 -11.72 -9.17
C MET A 1 -13.07 -11.04 -8.72
N LYS A 2 -13.23 -10.87 -7.42
CA LYS A 2 -14.40 -10.27 -6.77
C LYS A 2 -14.27 -8.76 -6.74
N LYS A 3 -15.39 -8.03 -6.86
CA LYS A 3 -15.42 -6.57 -6.84
C LYS A 3 -16.27 -6.10 -5.66
N LEU A 4 -15.72 -5.19 -4.86
CA LEU A 4 -16.39 -4.53 -3.75
C LEU A 4 -16.40 -3.03 -4.01
N THR A 5 -17.55 -2.39 -3.80
CA THR A 5 -17.73 -0.95 -4.01
C THR A 5 -18.43 -0.30 -2.82
N GLY A 6 -18.06 0.93 -2.49
CA GLY A 6 -18.65 1.66 -1.37
C GLY A 6 -17.97 1.37 -0.04
N VAL A 7 -18.71 1.45 1.07
CA VAL A 7 -18.13 1.30 2.42
C VAL A 7 -18.26 -0.15 2.88
N VAL A 8 -17.15 -0.79 3.21
CA VAL A 8 -17.13 -2.10 3.89
C VAL A 8 -17.19 -1.84 5.40
N GLY A 9 -18.40 -1.88 5.96
CA GLY A 9 -18.68 -1.51 7.36
C GLY A 9 -18.14 -2.48 8.42
N GLN A 10 -17.39 -3.50 8.03
CA GLN A 10 -16.73 -4.46 8.92
C GLN A 10 -15.29 -4.69 8.45
N ALA A 11 -14.45 -5.28 9.30
CA ALA A 11 -13.10 -5.66 8.91
C ALA A 11 -13.16 -6.60 7.69
N LEU A 12 -12.37 -6.29 6.65
CA LEU A 12 -12.35 -7.08 5.41
C LEU A 12 -11.24 -8.14 5.51
N THR A 13 -11.59 -9.39 5.24
CA THR A 13 -10.62 -10.47 5.01
C THR A 13 -10.58 -10.79 3.52
N VAL A 14 -9.38 -10.90 2.96
CA VAL A 14 -9.13 -11.14 1.54
C VAL A 14 -8.30 -12.42 1.40
N ASP A 15 -8.96 -13.51 1.03
CA ASP A 15 -8.38 -14.84 0.76
C ASP A 15 -8.43 -15.22 -0.73
N GLU A 16 -8.98 -14.32 -1.56
CA GLU A 16 -9.08 -14.45 -3.02
C GLU A 16 -8.81 -13.09 -3.68
N PRO A 17 -8.58 -13.03 -5.01
CA PRO A 17 -8.41 -11.76 -5.70
C PRO A 17 -9.64 -10.84 -5.60
N VAL A 18 -9.46 -9.68 -4.97
CA VAL A 18 -10.48 -8.64 -4.72
C VAL A 18 -10.02 -7.30 -5.29
N VAL A 19 -10.94 -6.58 -5.93
CA VAL A 19 -10.81 -5.15 -6.21
C VAL A 19 -11.75 -4.39 -5.28
N LEU A 20 -11.21 -3.51 -4.44
CA LEU A 20 -11.99 -2.62 -3.59
C LEU A 20 -11.96 -1.20 -4.14
N THR A 21 -13.10 -0.73 -4.64
CA THR A 21 -13.33 0.68 -5.03
C THR A 21 -14.23 1.33 -3.98
N GLY A 22 -13.63 1.76 -2.88
CA GLY A 22 -14.37 2.24 -1.72
C GLY A 22 -13.52 2.29 -0.46
N THR A 23 -14.15 2.31 0.71
CA THR A 23 -13.42 2.45 1.99
C THR A 23 -13.62 1.23 2.88
N ALA A 24 -12.56 0.84 3.60
CA ALA A 24 -12.57 -0.16 4.65
C ALA A 24 -12.11 0.48 5.97
N PRO A 25 -12.98 1.22 6.67
CA PRO A 25 -12.60 1.99 7.86
C PRO A 25 -12.14 1.11 9.02
N HIS A 26 -12.58 -0.15 9.08
CA HIS A 26 -12.23 -1.10 10.15
C HIS A 26 -11.06 -2.03 9.77
N GLY A 27 -10.31 -1.64 8.73
CA GLY A 27 -9.11 -2.32 8.30
C GLY A 27 -9.33 -3.55 7.42
N ILE A 28 -8.20 -4.07 6.96
CA ILE A 28 -8.12 -5.15 5.99
C ILE A 28 -7.04 -6.15 6.42
N VAL A 29 -7.32 -7.44 6.26
CA VAL A 29 -6.35 -8.53 6.34
C VAL A 29 -6.31 -9.22 4.98
N VAL A 30 -5.13 -9.29 4.37
CA VAL A 30 -4.89 -10.04 3.14
C VAL A 30 -4.12 -11.31 3.48
N CYS A 31 -4.79 -12.43 3.31
CA CYS A 31 -4.32 -13.75 3.67
C CYS A 31 -3.43 -14.35 2.57
N ASP A 32 -2.86 -15.53 2.84
CA ASP A 32 -2.15 -16.33 1.85
C ASP A 32 -3.01 -16.59 0.60
N GLY A 33 -2.42 -16.39 -0.59
CA GLY A 33 -3.11 -16.46 -1.88
C GLY A 33 -4.09 -15.29 -2.15
N GLY A 34 -4.33 -14.43 -1.16
CA GLY A 34 -5.14 -13.23 -1.28
C GLY A 34 -4.43 -12.15 -2.09
N SER A 35 -5.18 -11.46 -2.94
CA SER A 35 -4.68 -10.36 -3.75
C SER A 35 -5.68 -9.20 -3.71
N LEU A 36 -5.24 -8.02 -3.31
CA LEU A 36 -6.09 -6.85 -3.19
C LEU A 36 -5.61 -5.72 -4.11
N ASP A 37 -6.48 -5.27 -5.00
CA ASP A 37 -6.36 -3.98 -5.69
C ASP A 37 -7.22 -2.95 -4.93
N LEU A 38 -6.56 -2.09 -4.16
CA LEU A 38 -7.19 -1.08 -3.29
C LEU A 38 -7.22 0.29 -3.99
N ARG A 39 -8.39 0.64 -4.53
CA ARG A 39 -8.66 1.90 -5.25
C ARG A 39 -9.45 2.91 -4.42
N GLY A 40 -9.31 2.85 -3.10
CA GLY A 40 -9.98 3.76 -2.18
C GLY A 40 -9.24 3.87 -0.85
N GLY A 41 -9.95 3.86 0.27
CA GLY A 41 -9.40 4.22 1.59
C GLY A 41 -9.29 3.07 2.58
N VAL A 42 -8.22 3.05 3.38
CA VAL A 42 -8.12 2.25 4.61
C VAL A 42 -7.48 3.09 5.72
N ASP A 43 -8.11 3.11 6.90
CA ASP A 43 -7.77 4.06 7.98
C ASP A 43 -7.27 3.40 9.28
N ASP A 44 -7.78 2.21 9.64
CA ASP A 44 -7.43 1.54 10.90
C ASP A 44 -6.16 0.67 10.78
N LYS A 45 -6.29 -0.50 10.13
CA LYS A 45 -5.17 -1.44 9.91
C LYS A 45 -5.13 -2.02 8.50
N LEU A 46 -3.94 -2.30 8.01
CA LEU A 46 -3.70 -3.15 6.85
C LEU A 46 -2.69 -4.23 7.24
N THR A 47 -3.12 -5.48 7.27
CA THR A 47 -2.24 -6.63 7.54
C THR A 47 -2.09 -7.45 6.26
N ILE A 48 -0.86 -7.73 5.86
CA ILE A 48 -0.53 -8.57 4.70
C ILE A 48 0.23 -9.77 5.24
N GLU A 49 -0.45 -10.92 5.25
CA GLU A 49 0.10 -12.19 5.69
C GLU A 49 1.07 -12.77 4.64
N PRO A 50 1.87 -13.80 4.99
CA PRO A 50 2.72 -14.47 4.01
C PRO A 50 1.92 -14.93 2.79
N GLY A 51 2.43 -14.65 1.58
CA GLY A 51 1.75 -14.97 0.32
C GLY A 51 0.66 -13.98 -0.09
N GLY A 52 0.29 -13.03 0.77
CA GLY A 52 -0.65 -11.95 0.47
C GLY A 52 -0.03 -10.85 -0.39
N TYR A 53 -0.83 -10.27 -1.27
CA TYR A 53 -0.43 -9.17 -2.15
C TYR A 53 -1.42 -8.00 -2.09
N VAL A 54 -0.89 -6.78 -2.02
CA VAL A 54 -1.68 -5.55 -2.12
C VAL A 54 -1.08 -4.60 -3.14
N LEU A 55 -1.91 -4.16 -4.10
CA LEU A 55 -1.68 -2.96 -4.89
C LEU A 55 -2.52 -1.81 -4.31
N LEU A 56 -1.86 -0.81 -3.76
CA LEU A 56 -2.49 0.38 -3.21
C LEU A 56 -2.47 1.50 -4.25
N SER A 57 -3.61 1.74 -4.91
CA SER A 57 -3.80 2.87 -5.84
C SER A 57 -4.53 4.06 -5.19
N GLY A 58 -5.22 3.81 -4.07
CA GLY A 58 -5.89 4.83 -3.28
C GLY A 58 -5.06 5.37 -2.10
N THR A 59 -5.70 5.55 -0.96
CA THR A 59 -5.11 6.14 0.25
C THR A 59 -5.10 5.13 1.39
N CYS A 60 -3.96 4.98 2.06
CA CYS A 60 -3.80 4.18 3.27
C CYS A 60 -3.24 5.05 4.40
N GLN A 61 -4.10 5.38 5.37
CA GLN A 61 -3.73 6.11 6.59
C GLN A 61 -3.61 5.17 7.80
N ALA A 62 -3.65 3.85 7.56
CA ALA A 62 -3.69 2.80 8.55
C ALA A 62 -2.33 2.39 9.12
N GLN A 63 -2.36 1.65 10.24
CA GLN A 63 -1.21 0.86 10.70
C GLN A 63 -0.99 -0.31 9.74
N VAL A 64 0.14 -0.30 9.02
CA VAL A 64 0.49 -1.32 8.03
C VAL A 64 1.46 -2.33 8.63
N SER A 65 1.07 -3.60 8.60
CA SER A 65 1.94 -4.74 8.93
C SER A 65 2.09 -5.63 7.72
N ILE A 66 3.31 -5.74 7.20
CA ILE A 66 3.66 -6.67 6.13
C ILE A 66 4.41 -7.81 6.82
N HIS A 67 4.03 -9.06 6.58
CA HIS A 67 4.74 -10.22 7.11
C HIS A 67 5.71 -10.79 6.06
N ALA A 68 6.66 -11.60 6.49
CA ALA A 68 7.62 -12.27 5.61
C ALA A 68 6.89 -13.00 4.47
N GLY A 69 7.28 -12.72 3.23
CA GLY A 69 6.62 -13.26 2.02
C GLY A 69 5.35 -12.53 1.59
N GLY A 70 4.90 -11.51 2.32
CA GLY A 70 3.86 -10.57 1.90
C GLY A 70 4.45 -9.40 1.10
N LEU A 71 3.64 -8.85 0.20
CA LEU A 71 4.04 -7.76 -0.71
C LEU A 71 3.02 -6.62 -0.73
N LEU A 72 3.51 -5.40 -0.49
CA LEU A 72 2.77 -4.15 -0.73
C LEU A 72 3.43 -3.36 -1.87
N GLU A 73 2.68 -3.07 -2.91
CA GLU A 73 3.03 -2.11 -3.96
C GLU A 73 2.20 -0.83 -3.81
N VAL A 74 2.87 0.31 -3.69
CA VAL A 74 2.24 1.62 -3.52
C VAL A 74 2.28 2.38 -4.84
N ALA A 75 1.11 2.57 -5.44
CA ALA A 75 0.89 3.54 -6.51
C ALA A 75 0.29 4.84 -5.97
N GLY A 76 -0.54 4.79 -4.92
CA GLY A 76 -1.24 5.96 -4.36
C GLY A 76 -0.52 6.61 -3.18
N VAL A 77 -1.28 6.84 -2.11
CA VAL A 77 -0.83 7.54 -0.90
C VAL A 77 -0.77 6.58 0.28
N LEU A 78 0.41 6.46 0.91
CA LEU A 78 0.64 5.69 2.12
C LEU A 78 1.20 6.61 3.21
N SER A 79 0.41 6.95 4.23
CA SER A 79 0.80 7.92 5.26
C SER A 79 0.78 7.39 6.69
N GLY A 80 0.39 6.13 6.90
CA GLY A 80 0.39 5.52 8.23
C GLY A 80 1.74 4.95 8.67
N THR A 81 1.75 4.32 9.85
CA THR A 81 2.92 3.63 10.40
C THR A 81 3.14 2.30 9.70
N ILE A 82 4.39 1.98 9.35
CA ILE A 82 4.73 0.78 8.57
C ILE A 82 5.69 -0.12 9.36
N SER A 83 5.23 -1.35 9.60
CA SER A 83 5.97 -2.46 10.20
C SER A 83 6.15 -3.55 9.15
N ARG A 84 7.40 -3.76 8.70
CA ARG A 84 7.66 -4.64 7.56
C ARG A 84 7.85 -6.11 7.88
N ASN A 85 8.21 -6.49 9.11
CA ASN A 85 8.42 -7.89 9.56
C ASN A 85 8.98 -8.82 8.46
N ASP A 86 10.07 -8.41 7.79
CA ASP A 86 10.73 -9.07 6.64
C ASP A 86 9.94 -9.20 5.31
N GLY A 87 8.71 -8.67 5.26
CA GLY A 87 7.92 -8.46 4.07
C GLY A 87 8.42 -7.33 3.16
N GLU A 88 7.88 -7.30 1.95
CA GLU A 88 8.33 -6.42 0.88
C GLU A 88 7.43 -5.19 0.72
N LEU A 89 8.09 -4.03 0.58
CA LEU A 89 7.45 -2.76 0.29
C LEU A 89 8.08 -2.17 -0.96
N TRP A 90 7.25 -1.92 -1.96
CA TRP A 90 7.62 -1.30 -3.21
C TRP A 90 6.75 -0.08 -3.44
N ALA A 91 7.30 0.92 -4.11
CA ALA A 91 6.60 2.15 -4.44
C ALA A 91 6.88 2.55 -5.89
N MET A 92 5.84 2.99 -6.58
CA MET A 92 5.94 3.48 -7.96
C MET A 92 6.33 4.96 -7.96
N ALA A 93 7.03 5.40 -9.00
CA ALA A 93 7.27 6.83 -9.21
C ALA A 93 5.95 7.62 -9.21
N GLY A 94 5.93 8.75 -8.51
CA GLY A 94 4.75 9.60 -8.30
C GLY A 94 3.89 9.20 -7.08
N SER A 95 4.13 8.04 -6.47
CA SER A 95 3.47 7.69 -5.21
C SER A 95 3.90 8.62 -4.06
N CYS A 96 3.01 8.79 -3.08
CA CYS A 96 3.28 9.57 -1.88
C CYS A 96 3.40 8.65 -0.68
N VAL A 97 4.60 8.57 -0.10
CA VAL A 97 4.89 7.73 1.07
C VAL A 97 5.34 8.63 2.21
N GLN A 98 4.60 8.62 3.32
CA GLN A 98 4.86 9.41 4.52
C GLN A 98 5.04 10.90 4.23
N GLY A 99 4.15 11.43 3.39
CA GLY A 99 4.15 12.85 3.03
C GLY A 99 5.28 13.27 2.10
N ARG A 100 5.99 12.33 1.46
CA ARG A 100 7.03 12.62 0.47
C ARG A 100 6.70 11.93 -0.84
N THR A 101 6.95 12.61 -1.95
CA THR A 101 6.71 12.05 -3.29
C THR A 101 7.95 11.29 -3.75
N LEU A 102 7.77 10.08 -4.28
CA LEU A 102 8.86 9.29 -4.87
C LEU A 102 9.11 9.75 -6.30
N SER A 103 10.30 10.27 -6.59
CA SER A 103 10.67 10.72 -7.94
C SER A 103 10.92 9.54 -8.89
N ALA A 104 10.82 9.78 -10.20
CA ALA A 104 11.18 8.80 -11.23
C ALA A 104 12.68 8.43 -11.21
N ALA A 105 13.52 9.17 -10.49
CA ALA A 105 14.93 8.90 -10.31
C ALA A 105 15.25 8.13 -9.02
N GLY A 106 14.24 7.70 -8.26
CA GLY A 106 14.43 6.80 -7.11
C GLY A 106 14.85 7.50 -5.82
N TYR A 107 14.36 8.71 -5.57
CA TYR A 107 14.55 9.40 -4.30
C TYR A 107 13.30 10.18 -3.88
N PHE A 108 13.15 10.40 -2.58
CA PHE A 108 12.04 11.18 -2.03
C PHE A 108 12.27 12.69 -2.17
N VAL A 109 11.22 13.40 -2.55
CA VAL A 109 11.15 14.87 -2.55
C VAL A 109 9.99 15.34 -1.66
N ASP A 110 9.99 16.63 -1.32
CA ASP A 110 8.85 17.24 -0.61
C ASP A 110 7.54 16.98 -1.36
N ARG A 111 6.44 16.93 -0.60
CA ARG A 111 5.13 16.59 -1.15
C ARG A 111 4.79 17.51 -2.31
N ASP A 112 4.73 16.92 -3.48
CA ASP A 112 4.10 17.52 -4.64
C ASP A 112 2.63 17.09 -4.65
N ILE A 113 1.71 18.04 -4.47
CA ILE A 113 0.27 17.77 -4.45
C ILE A 113 -0.29 17.50 -5.84
N ASP A 114 0.45 17.91 -6.88
CA ASP A 114 0.06 17.76 -8.29
C ASP A 114 0.70 16.51 -8.92
N ALA A 115 1.65 15.87 -8.22
CA ALA A 115 2.25 14.63 -8.65
C ALA A 115 1.18 13.54 -8.78
N THR A 116 1.01 13.06 -10.01
CA THR A 116 0.15 11.93 -10.32
C THR A 116 1.00 10.65 -10.34
N PRO A 117 0.56 9.57 -9.68
CA PRO A 117 1.18 8.26 -9.83
C PRO A 117 1.34 7.88 -11.30
N GLN A 118 2.52 7.44 -11.69
CA GLN A 118 2.75 6.93 -13.04
C GLN A 118 2.51 5.42 -13.03
N GLU A 119 1.39 4.95 -13.58
CA GLU A 119 1.07 3.51 -13.68
C GLU A 119 2.17 2.70 -14.42
N ASP A 120 2.88 3.35 -15.37
CA ASP A 120 4.01 2.79 -16.11
C ASP A 120 5.39 3.30 -15.61
N GLY A 121 5.42 3.95 -14.45
CA GLY A 121 6.64 4.49 -13.87
C GLY A 121 7.58 3.40 -13.33
N PRO A 122 8.87 3.70 -13.16
CA PRO A 122 9.79 2.79 -12.49
C PRO A 122 9.31 2.49 -11.07
N ARG A 123 9.54 1.26 -10.62
CA ARG A 123 9.21 0.78 -9.28
C ARG A 123 10.49 0.66 -8.46
N PHE A 124 10.43 1.09 -7.21
CA PHE A 124 11.57 1.08 -6.30
C PHE A 124 11.23 0.29 -5.05
N ARG A 125 12.17 -0.58 -4.64
CA ARG A 125 12.08 -1.25 -3.36
C ARG A 125 12.41 -0.25 -2.26
N LEU A 126 11.56 -0.18 -1.24
CA LEU A 126 11.80 0.65 -0.07
C LEU A 126 12.46 -0.19 1.04
N THR A 127 13.26 0.46 1.88
CA THR A 127 13.90 -0.04 3.10
C THR A 127 13.66 0.89 4.27
N GLY A 128 13.93 0.38 5.48
CA GLY A 128 13.64 1.06 6.72
C GLY A 128 12.31 0.63 7.35
N THR A 129 12.02 1.21 8.50
CA THR A 129 10.85 0.91 9.34
C THR A 129 10.32 2.19 9.96
N GLY A 130 9.03 2.24 10.31
CA GLY A 130 8.42 3.45 10.87
C GLY A 130 8.47 4.59 9.86
N GLU A 131 8.82 5.81 10.30
CA GLU A 131 8.85 7.04 9.47
C GLU A 131 10.12 7.21 8.62
N GLN A 132 11.11 6.33 8.78
CA GLN A 132 12.39 6.43 8.09
C GLN A 132 12.47 5.44 6.92
N LEU A 133 11.73 5.72 5.86
CA LEU A 133 11.82 4.97 4.62
C LEU A 133 12.84 5.56 3.63
N SER A 134 13.62 4.67 3.01
CA SER A 134 14.66 4.97 2.02
C SER A 134 14.57 4.02 0.82
N VAL A 135 14.99 4.46 -0.35
CA VAL A 135 15.05 3.62 -1.56
C VAL A 135 16.30 2.73 -1.53
N VAL A 136 16.16 1.47 -1.94
CA VAL A 136 17.32 0.58 -2.17
C VAL A 136 17.94 0.92 -3.52
N SER A 137 19.19 1.36 -3.49
CA SER A 137 20.06 1.53 -4.67
C SER A 137 20.63 0.20 -5.15
#